data_AF-A0AAD9ER22-F1
#
_entry.id   AF-A0AAD9ER22-F1
#
_cell.length_a   1.000
_cell.length_b   1.000
_cell.length_c   1.000
_cell.angle_alpha   90.00
_cell.angle_beta   90.00
_cell.angle_gamma   90.00
#
_symmetry.space_group_name_H-M   'P 1'
#
loop_
_entity.id
_entity.type
_entity.pdbx_description
1 polymer ?
#
loop_
_entity_poly.entity_id
_entity_poly.type
_entity_poly.pdbx_seq_one_letter_code
_entity_poly.pdbx_strand_id
1 'polypeptide(L)'
;MWFQEQATGIRPYKCELCEKAFTQRCSLESHMRKIHAVQQQYAYRQRRSKIFVCEDCGYTSSRPEEYFHHVRQCHPGSPALRRYYRRQAHENSSFASEERKLNPYLLYPTPAYYI
;
A
#
# COMPACT_ATOMS: atom_id res chain seq x y z
N MET A 1 -11.29 -10.67 38.32
CA MET A 1 -10.39 -10.40 37.19
C MET A 1 -11.28 -10.15 35.98
N TRP A 2 -11.47 -8.89 35.61
CA TRP A 2 -12.31 -8.49 34.48
C TRP A 2 -11.59 -8.78 33.17
N PHE A 3 -12.32 -9.43 32.26
CA PHE A 3 -11.92 -9.75 30.90
C PHE A 3 -11.39 -8.52 30.15
N GLN A 4 -10.34 -8.70 29.37
CA GLN A 4 -10.17 -7.92 28.15
C GLN A 4 -9.63 -8.85 27.06
N GLU A 5 -10.56 -9.47 26.34
CA GLU A 5 -10.27 -10.15 25.08
C GLU A 5 -9.49 -9.22 24.16
N GLN A 6 -8.21 -9.51 23.94
CA GLN A 6 -7.50 -9.02 22.76
C GLN A 6 -7.93 -9.84 21.53
N ALA A 7 -9.22 -9.82 21.22
CA ALA A 7 -9.63 -9.94 19.84
C ALA A 7 -9.52 -8.52 19.27
N THR A 8 -8.47 -8.23 18.50
CA THR A 8 -8.33 -6.97 17.77
C THR A 8 -9.53 -6.86 16.81
N GLY A 9 -10.66 -6.35 17.30
CA GLY A 9 -11.96 -6.26 16.61
C GLY A 9 -11.95 -5.23 15.48
N ILE A 10 -10.86 -5.17 14.72
CA ILE A 10 -10.65 -4.27 13.61
C ILE A 10 -11.66 -4.66 12.53
N ARG A 11 -12.55 -3.73 12.23
CA ARG A 11 -13.62 -3.89 11.24
C ARG A 11 -13.33 -2.94 10.08
N PRO A 12 -12.39 -3.29 9.18
CA PRO A 12 -11.91 -2.36 8.17
C PRO A 12 -12.93 -2.09 7.06
N TYR A 13 -13.98 -2.92 6.96
CA TYR A 13 -15.00 -2.80 5.94
C TYR A 13 -16.21 -2.04 6.50
N LYS A 14 -16.18 -0.72 6.42
CA LYS A 14 -17.28 0.15 6.88
C LYS A 14 -18.34 0.31 5.79
N CYS A 15 -19.61 0.35 6.19
CA CYS A 15 -20.69 0.75 5.31
C CYS A 15 -20.66 2.27 5.12
N GLU A 16 -20.88 2.74 3.90
CA GLU A 16 -20.94 4.18 3.57
C GLU A 16 -22.35 4.74 3.76
N LEU A 17 -23.35 3.87 3.90
CA LEU A 17 -24.77 4.24 4.06
C LEU A 17 -25.27 4.10 5.49
N CYS A 18 -24.51 3.44 6.38
CA CYS A 18 -24.80 3.36 7.81
C CYS A 18 -23.52 3.11 8.62
N GLU A 19 -23.60 3.16 9.95
CA GLU A 19 -22.45 3.03 10.85
C GLU A 19 -21.95 1.58 11.05
N LYS A 20 -22.54 0.59 10.36
CA LYS A 20 -22.11 -0.81 10.50
C LYS A 20 -20.76 -1.02 9.83
N ALA A 21 -19.86 -1.65 10.57
CA ALA A 21 -18.56 -2.10 10.06
C ALA A 21 -18.45 -3.63 10.05
N PHE A 22 -17.55 -4.21 9.28
CA PHE A 22 -17.38 -5.66 9.19
C PHE A 22 -15.89 -6.02 9.17
N THR A 23 -15.57 -7.22 9.67
CA THR A 23 -14.21 -7.78 9.64
C THR A 23 -13.87 -8.33 8.25
N GLN A 24 -14.88 -8.68 7.45
CA GLN A 24 -14.71 -9.27 6.11
C GLN A 24 -15.50 -8.49 5.05
N ARG A 25 -14.95 -8.44 3.83
CA ARG A 25 -15.57 -7.77 2.69
C ARG A 25 -16.89 -8.42 2.27
N CYS A 26 -16.93 -9.75 2.17
CA CYS A 26 -18.14 -10.48 1.76
C CYS A 26 -19.32 -10.20 2.70
N SER A 27 -19.04 -9.98 3.99
CA SER A 27 -20.05 -9.57 4.97
C SER A 27 -20.59 -8.17 4.66
N LEU A 28 -19.71 -7.20 4.34
CA LEU A 28 -20.13 -5.87 3.90
C LEU A 28 -20.95 -5.94 2.60
N GLU A 29 -20.52 -6.71 1.60
CA GLU A 29 -21.25 -6.86 0.33
C GLU A 29 -22.63 -7.50 0.55
N SER A 30 -22.72 -8.50 1.42
CA SER A 30 -23.99 -9.12 1.83
C SER A 30 -24.89 -8.12 2.53
N HIS A 31 -24.34 -7.32 3.44
CA HIS A 31 -25.04 -6.25 4.13
C HIS A 31 -25.58 -5.18 3.15
N MET A 32 -24.73 -4.69 2.24
CA MET A 32 -25.11 -3.71 1.21
C MET A 32 -26.29 -4.22 0.37
N ARG A 33 -26.24 -5.48 -0.05
CA ARG A 33 -27.31 -6.10 -0.83
C ARG A 33 -28.61 -6.26 -0.05
N LYS A 34 -28.53 -6.71 1.21
CA LYS A 34 -29.72 -7.05 2.02
C LYS A 34 -30.38 -5.84 2.67
N ILE A 35 -29.60 -4.86 3.11
CA ILE A 35 -30.08 -3.74 3.92
C ILE A 35 -30.25 -2.47 3.09
N HIS A 36 -29.39 -2.26 2.09
CA HIS A 36 -29.40 -1.05 1.27
C HIS A 36 -29.80 -1.33 -0.19
N ALA A 37 -30.11 -2.58 -0.56
CA ALA A 37 -30.36 -3.01 -1.93
C ALA A 37 -29.25 -2.62 -2.93
N VAL A 38 -28.03 -2.31 -2.44
CA VAL A 38 -26.88 -1.96 -3.27
C VAL A 38 -26.16 -3.23 -3.69
N GLN A 39 -26.10 -3.47 -5.00
CA GLN A 39 -25.25 -4.51 -5.56
C GLN A 39 -23.92 -3.93 -5.99
N GLN A 40 -22.86 -4.34 -5.31
CA GLN A 40 -21.49 -4.09 -5.76
C GLN A 40 -21.24 -4.93 -7.02
N GLN A 41 -21.09 -4.27 -8.17
CA GLN A 41 -20.75 -4.92 -9.43
C GLN A 41 -19.25 -4.85 -9.67
N TYR A 42 -18.65 -5.99 -9.99
CA TYR A 42 -17.24 -6.09 -10.39
C TYR A 42 -17.19 -6.63 -11.80
N ALA A 43 -16.40 -5.98 -12.67
CA ALA A 43 -16.13 -6.52 -14.00
C ALA A 43 -15.33 -7.83 -13.90
N TYR A 44 -15.40 -8.65 -14.94
CA TYR A 44 -14.67 -9.92 -15.00
C TYR A 44 -13.16 -9.71 -14.78
N ARG A 45 -12.55 -10.51 -13.89
CA ARG A 45 -11.13 -10.42 -13.46
C ARG A 45 -10.71 -9.07 -12.88
N GLN A 46 -11.65 -8.15 -12.61
CA GLN A 46 -11.32 -6.87 -12.00
C GLN A 46 -10.78 -7.09 -10.58
N ARG A 47 -9.55 -6.63 -10.36
CA ARG A 47 -8.95 -6.68 -9.03
C ARG A 47 -9.66 -5.67 -8.15
N ARG A 48 -10.28 -6.17 -7.08
CA ARG A 48 -10.90 -5.34 -6.04
C ARG A 48 -9.87 -4.43 -5.40
N SER A 49 -10.27 -3.19 -5.10
CA SER A 49 -9.42 -2.22 -4.40
C SER A 49 -8.86 -2.84 -3.12
N LYS A 50 -7.53 -2.75 -2.95
CA LYS A 50 -6.86 -3.24 -1.75
C LYS A 50 -7.05 -2.21 -0.64
N ILE A 51 -7.47 -2.66 0.54
CA ILE A 51 -7.49 -1.83 1.74
C ILE A 51 -6.23 -2.17 2.53
N PHE A 52 -5.51 -1.13 2.96
CA PHE A 52 -4.37 -1.23 3.83
C PHE A 52 -4.83 -0.99 5.26
N VAL A 53 -4.55 -1.94 6.15
CA VAL A 53 -4.98 -1.91 7.55
C VAL A 53 -3.73 -1.85 8.42
N CYS A 54 -3.67 -0.89 9.34
CA CYS A 54 -2.63 -0.82 10.34
C CYS A 54 -2.93 -1.84 11.44
N GLU A 55 -2.02 -2.76 11.66
CA GLU A 55 -2.16 -3.79 12.70
C GLU A 55 -1.99 -3.20 14.10
N ASP A 56 -1.30 -2.06 14.23
CA ASP A 56 -1.00 -1.41 15.51
C ASP A 56 -2.19 -0.59 16.04
N CYS A 57 -3.03 -0.01 15.17
CA CYS A 57 -4.15 0.86 15.57
C CYS A 57 -5.48 0.64 14.82
N GLY A 58 -5.50 -0.19 13.79
CA GLY A 58 -6.70 -0.44 12.98
C GLY A 58 -7.05 0.65 11.96
N TYR A 59 -6.19 1.66 11.75
CA TYR A 59 -6.36 2.65 10.69
C TYR A 59 -6.46 1.97 9.32
N THR A 60 -7.37 2.46 8.47
CA THR A 60 -7.61 1.91 7.13
C THR A 60 -7.46 2.98 6.07
N SER A 61 -6.74 2.66 4.98
CA SER A 61 -6.72 3.48 3.77
C SER A 61 -6.84 2.62 2.51
N SER A 62 -7.42 3.19 1.45
CA SER A 62 -7.44 2.58 0.11
C SER A 62 -6.13 2.81 -0.66
N ARG A 63 -5.29 3.74 -0.20
CA ARG A 63 -4.04 4.14 -0.83
C ARG A 63 -2.83 3.68 -0.03
N PRO A 64 -1.79 3.14 -0.68
CA PRO A 64 -0.58 2.75 0.01
C PRO A 64 0.17 3.94 0.61
N GLU A 65 0.18 5.10 -0.06
CA GLU A 65 0.93 6.27 0.41
C GLU A 65 0.42 6.78 1.77
N GLU A 66 -0.90 6.90 1.90
CA GLU A 66 -1.56 7.33 3.13
C GLU A 66 -1.31 6.36 4.28
N TYR A 67 -1.37 5.05 3.99
CA TYR A 67 -1.06 4.02 4.97
C TYR A 67 0.38 4.16 5.48
N PHE A 68 1.38 4.27 4.60
CA PHE A 68 2.78 4.39 5.04
C PHE A 68 3.08 5.72 5.71
N HIS A 69 2.43 6.81 5.31
CA HIS A 69 2.53 8.10 5.98
C HIS A 69 2.00 8.02 7.42
N HIS A 70 0.81 7.44 7.61
CA HIS A 70 0.23 7.19 8.92
C HIS A 70 1.18 6.35 9.78
N VAL A 71 1.67 5.22 9.27
CA VAL A 71 2.58 4.36 10.04
C VAL A 71 3.88 5.10 10.37
N ARG A 72 4.44 5.91 9.46
CA ARG A 72 5.65 6.69 9.73
C ARG A 72 5.47 7.75 10.82
N GLN A 73 4.30 8.39 10.89
CA GLN A 73 4.02 9.44 11.85
C GLN A 73 3.57 8.89 13.21
N CYS A 74 2.69 7.89 13.22
CA CYS A 74 2.10 7.35 14.46
C CYS A 74 2.85 6.14 15.01
N HIS A 75 3.51 5.36 14.15
CA HIS A 75 4.13 4.08 14.49
C HIS A 75 5.54 3.93 13.88
N PRO A 76 6.49 4.85 14.17
CA PRO A 76 7.80 4.89 13.51
C PRO A 76 8.64 3.62 13.72
N GLY A 77 8.39 2.85 14.78
CA GLY A 77 9.03 1.57 15.07
C GLY A 77 8.34 0.33 14.50
N SER A 78 7.21 0.48 13.79
CA SER A 78 6.43 -0.66 13.33
C SER A 78 7.20 -1.50 12.29
N PRO A 79 7.19 -2.84 12.40
CA PRO A 79 7.77 -3.75 11.40
C PRO A 79 7.21 -3.54 9.99
N ALA A 80 6.05 -2.88 9.84
CA ALA A 80 5.46 -2.52 8.56
C ALA A 80 6.37 -1.59 7.73
N LEU A 81 7.02 -0.59 8.36
CA LEU A 81 7.92 0.35 7.65
C LEU A 81 9.19 -0.35 7.18
N ARG A 82 9.77 -1.21 8.01
CA ARG A 82 10.97 -1.99 7.65
C ARG A 82 10.73 -2.86 6.42
N ARG A 83 9.55 -3.51 6.34
CA ARG A 83 9.14 -4.30 5.18
C ARG A 83 8.95 -3.44 3.92
N TYR A 84 8.38 -2.25 4.09
CA TYR A 84 8.18 -1.29 2.99
C TYR A 84 9.49 -0.80 2.38
N TYR A 85 10.42 -0.30 3.20
CA TYR A 85 11.70 0.21 2.71
C TYR A 85 12.55 -0.86 2.02
N ARG A 86 12.51 -2.11 2.52
CA ARG A 86 13.19 -3.24 1.87
C ARG A 86 12.66 -3.51 0.45
N ARG A 87 11.34 -3.46 0.25
CA ARG A 87 10.71 -3.65 -1.07
C ARG A 87 11.08 -2.51 -2.03
N GLN A 88 11.01 -1.27 -1.56
CA GLN A 88 11.39 -0.07 -2.32
C GLN A 88 12.86 -0.14 -2.80
N ALA A 89 13.78 -0.63 -1.96
CA ALA A 89 15.18 -0.79 -2.36
C ALA A 89 15.36 -1.76 -3.54
N HIS A 90 14.58 -2.85 -3.58
CA HIS A 90 14.59 -3.79 -4.70
C HIS A 90 13.99 -3.18 -5.97
N GLU A 91 12.87 -2.46 -5.86
CA GLU A 91 12.21 -1.80 -6.99
C GLU A 91 13.10 -0.70 -7.59
N ASN A 92 13.75 0.10 -6.75
CA ASN A 92 14.69 1.14 -7.19
C ASN A 92 16.00 0.56 -7.77
N SER A 93 16.47 -0.60 -7.30
CA SER A 93 17.62 -1.28 -7.91
C SER A 93 17.33 -1.83 -9.30
N SER A 94 16.07 -2.18 -9.58
CA SER A 94 15.66 -2.73 -10.87
C SER A 94 15.47 -1.66 -11.95
N PHE A 95 15.46 -0.36 -11.57
CA PHE A 95 15.39 0.78 -12.49
C PHE A 95 16.78 1.40 -12.75
N ALA A 96 17.82 0.98 -12.03
CA ALA A 96 19.18 1.49 -12.15
C ALA A 96 20.01 0.85 -13.30
N SER A 97 19.35 0.15 -14.25
CA SER A 97 20.01 -0.52 -15.39
C SER A 97 19.91 0.21 -16.73
N GLU A 98 19.07 1.24 -16.89
CA GLU A 98 18.81 1.83 -18.21
C GLU A 98 19.68 3.05 -18.59
N GLU A 99 20.56 3.55 -17.72
CA GLU A 99 21.42 4.73 -17.99
C GLU A 99 22.92 4.41 -18.11
N ARG A 100 23.29 3.21 -18.57
CA ARG A 100 24.71 2.85 -18.84
C ARG A 100 24.96 2.40 -20.27
N LYS A 101 24.55 3.22 -21.23
CA LYS A 101 25.13 3.20 -22.59
C LYS A 101 25.73 4.55 -22.93
N LEU A 102 26.71 4.99 -22.13
CA LEU A 102 27.71 5.93 -22.63
C LEU A 102 28.93 5.11 -23.06
N ASN A 103 29.22 5.22 -24.35
CA ASN A 103 30.26 4.52 -25.09
C ASN A 103 31.65 4.73 -24.42
N PRO A 104 32.40 3.67 -24.06
CA PRO A 104 33.69 3.79 -23.37
C PRO A 104 34.85 4.37 -24.21
N TYR A 105 34.66 4.66 -25.49
CA TYR A 105 35.76 5.01 -26.41
C TYR A 105 35.99 6.53 -26.64
N LEU A 106 35.36 7.44 -25.90
CA LEU A 106 35.53 8.89 -26.09
C LEU A 106 36.41 9.58 -25.02
N LEU A 107 37.34 8.86 -24.40
CA LEU A 107 38.34 9.44 -23.47
C LEU A 107 39.77 9.27 -24.02
N TYR A 108 40.02 9.79 -25.22
CA TYR A 108 41.37 10.15 -25.64
C TYR A 108 41.31 11.54 -26.27
N PRO A 109 41.88 12.58 -25.64
CA PRO A 109 42.06 13.87 -26.29
C PRO A 109 43.14 13.70 -27.37
N THR A 110 42.77 13.80 -28.64
CA THR A 110 43.74 13.90 -29.75
C THR A 110 44.51 15.22 -29.63
N PRO A 111 45.86 15.22 -29.71
CA PRO A 111 46.68 16.42 -29.67
C PRO A 111 46.88 16.99 -31.09
N ALA A 112 46.77 18.32 -31.24
CA ALA A 112 47.42 19.18 -32.25
C ALA A 112 46.71 20.56 -32.24
N TYR A 113 47.25 21.59 -31.58
CA TYR A 113 48.23 22.59 -32.06
C TYR A 113 47.81 23.38 -33.30
N TYR A 114 47.72 24.71 -33.15
CA TYR A 114 48.31 25.81 -33.96
C TYR A 114 47.72 27.14 -33.42
N ILE A 115 48.51 27.97 -32.70
CA ILE A 115 49.21 29.17 -33.22
C ILE A 115 49.05 29.41 -34.72
#